data_AF-N9UYG4-F1
#
_entry.id   AF-N9UYG4-F1
#
_cell.length_a   1.000
_cell.length_b   1.000
_cell.length_c   1.000
_cell.angle_alpha   90.00
_cell.angle_beta   90.00
_cell.angle_gamma   90.00
#
_symmetry.space_group_name_H-M   'P 1'
#
loop_
_entity.id
_entity.type
_entity.pdbx_description
1 polymer ?
#
loop_
_entity_poly.entity_id
_entity_poly.type
_entity_poly.pdbx_seq_one_letter_code
_entity_poly.pdbx_strand_id
1 'polypeptide(L)'
;MTDHEETSTQKAVSLTDTNDLFQLLNELESRFLPMRSREKKEVDIGRIQQRPHKIGEYPGSVYIEIPIEIKNKIMEETNQFSQDFKPIQSLHISLTKEFSLREHQIPLFVQEVRKKIKRLPTFTITFGQLELLLNPEQNTEFLSIQVTSPEILSLIDLLDTVMMSFNLEKYYEERKIHSSLMYRTEHLKEPYELSSFNKCLLSFKPATIKIRLGEIVYTCVLGGYSM
;
A
#
# COMPACT_ATOMS: atom_id res chain seq x y z
N MET A 1 -12.96 17.87 -55.05
CA MET A 1 -14.34 17.39 -55.29
C MET A 1 -14.21 15.90 -55.52
N THR A 2 -14.54 15.01 -54.60
CA THR A 2 -15.60 15.04 -53.58
C THR A 2 -15.25 14.06 -52.46
N ASP A 3 -15.69 14.39 -51.25
CA ASP A 3 -15.68 13.60 -50.02
C ASP A 3 -16.39 12.23 -50.15
N HIS A 4 -16.11 11.32 -49.20
CA HIS A 4 -17.04 10.37 -48.55
C HIS A 4 -16.18 9.46 -47.63
N GLU A 5 -16.12 9.74 -46.32
CA GLU A 5 -17.04 9.33 -45.25
C GLU A 5 -16.50 8.11 -44.47
N GLU A 6 -16.19 8.36 -43.21
CA GLU A 6 -15.92 7.39 -42.16
C GLU A 6 -17.05 6.36 -42.02
N THR A 7 -16.71 5.12 -41.75
CA THR A 7 -17.58 4.25 -40.94
C THR A 7 -16.72 3.36 -40.06
N SER A 8 -16.41 3.87 -38.87
CA SER A 8 -15.94 3.07 -37.73
C SER A 8 -17.06 2.11 -37.33
N THR A 9 -16.99 0.86 -37.77
CA THR A 9 -17.90 -0.18 -37.27
C THR A 9 -17.38 -0.70 -35.93
N GLN A 10 -17.86 -0.12 -34.83
CA GLN A 10 -17.77 -0.77 -33.52
C GLN A 10 -18.60 -2.05 -33.57
N LYS A 11 -17.92 -3.20 -33.65
CA LYS A 11 -18.56 -4.50 -33.63
C LYS A 11 -19.01 -4.79 -32.20
N ALA A 12 -20.31 -4.59 -31.93
CA ALA A 12 -20.94 -5.06 -30.71
C ALA A 12 -20.82 -6.59 -30.66
N VAL A 13 -20.08 -7.12 -29.68
CA VAL A 13 -19.95 -8.55 -29.43
C VAL A 13 -21.24 -9.00 -28.75
N SER A 14 -22.10 -9.74 -29.46
CA SER A 14 -23.27 -10.37 -28.85
C SER A 14 -22.82 -11.57 -28.03
N LEU A 15 -22.90 -11.46 -26.71
CA LEU A 15 -22.61 -12.54 -25.78
C LEU A 15 -23.86 -13.42 -25.63
N THR A 16 -23.98 -14.47 -26.45
CA THR A 16 -25.04 -15.48 -26.32
C THR A 16 -24.53 -16.84 -25.84
N ASP A 17 -23.21 -17.03 -25.70
CA ASP A 17 -22.65 -18.29 -25.22
C ASP A 17 -22.15 -18.19 -23.78
N THR A 18 -22.76 -18.99 -22.91
CA THR A 18 -22.38 -19.10 -21.49
C THR A 18 -20.94 -19.61 -21.31
N ASN A 19 -20.42 -20.36 -22.27
CA ASN A 19 -19.02 -20.83 -22.30
C ASN A 19 -18.02 -19.69 -22.53
N ASP A 20 -18.35 -18.69 -23.35
CA ASP A 20 -17.50 -17.51 -23.57
C ASP A 20 -17.41 -16.68 -22.29
N LEU A 21 -18.51 -16.56 -21.54
CA LEU A 21 -18.52 -15.87 -20.26
C LEU A 21 -17.64 -16.57 -19.21
N PHE A 22 -17.69 -17.91 -19.16
CA PHE A 22 -16.83 -18.72 -18.29
C PHE A 22 -15.36 -18.63 -18.68
N GLN A 23 -15.05 -18.58 -19.96
CA GLN A 23 -13.69 -18.46 -20.45
C GLN A 23 -13.12 -17.06 -20.16
N LEU A 24 -13.94 -16.01 -20.30
CA LEU A 24 -13.58 -14.66 -19.89
C LEU A 24 -13.40 -14.55 -18.37
N LEU A 25 -14.29 -15.18 -17.58
CA LEU A 25 -14.18 -15.27 -16.12
C LEU A 25 -12.90 -15.99 -15.70
N ASN A 26 -12.54 -17.10 -16.32
CA ASN A 26 -11.30 -17.82 -16.06
C ASN A 26 -10.06 -17.02 -16.48
N GLU A 27 -10.11 -16.29 -17.60
CA GLU A 27 -9.02 -15.40 -18.02
C GLU A 27 -8.86 -14.23 -17.05
N LEU A 28 -9.96 -13.63 -16.59
CA LEU A 28 -9.96 -12.61 -15.56
C LEU A 28 -9.41 -13.20 -14.25
N GLU A 29 -9.92 -14.34 -13.78
CA GLU A 29 -9.45 -15.02 -12.57
C GLU A 29 -7.95 -15.29 -12.64
N SER A 30 -7.43 -15.85 -13.73
CA SER A 30 -5.99 -16.13 -13.88
C SER A 30 -5.12 -14.86 -13.82
N ARG A 31 -5.63 -13.72 -14.30
CA ARG A 31 -4.99 -12.41 -14.19
C ARG A 31 -5.15 -11.80 -12.80
N PHE A 32 -6.20 -12.16 -12.05
CA PHE A 32 -6.54 -11.64 -10.73
C PHE A 32 -6.11 -12.52 -9.56
N LEU A 33 -5.56 -13.71 -9.80
CA LEU A 33 -5.09 -14.57 -8.72
C LEU A 33 -4.08 -13.80 -7.85
N PRO A 34 -4.39 -13.55 -6.56
CA PRO A 34 -3.36 -13.15 -5.61
C PRO A 34 -2.36 -14.32 -5.51
N MET A 35 -1.07 -14.03 -5.30
CA MET A 35 -0.26 -15.02 -4.60
C MET A 35 -0.87 -15.16 -3.22
N ARG A 36 -1.71 -16.18 -3.04
CA ARG A 36 -2.50 -16.40 -1.83
C ARG A 36 -1.57 -16.93 -0.73
N SER A 37 -0.67 -16.09 -0.24
CA SER A 37 0.00 -16.35 1.02
C SER A 37 -1.00 -16.06 2.13
N ARG A 38 -1.46 -17.10 2.81
CA ARG A 38 -2.19 -16.94 4.07
C ARG A 38 -1.15 -16.48 5.10
N GLU A 39 -0.89 -15.17 5.14
CA GLU A 39 -0.07 -14.61 6.21
C GLU A 39 -0.77 -14.95 7.54
N LYS A 40 -0.04 -15.61 8.45
CA LYS A 40 -0.54 -15.81 9.81
C LYS A 40 -0.82 -14.43 10.37
N LYS A 41 -2.01 -14.25 10.92
CA LYS A 41 -2.47 -13.03 11.57
C LYS A 41 -1.53 -12.70 12.73
N GLU A 42 -0.50 -11.91 12.48
CA GLU A 42 0.15 -11.14 13.54
C GLU A 42 -0.77 -9.97 13.82
N VAL A 43 -1.51 -10.11 14.90
CA VAL A 43 -2.22 -8.98 15.49
C VAL A 43 -1.11 -8.04 15.97
N ASP A 44 -0.82 -6.99 15.20
CA ASP A 44 -0.13 -5.80 15.70
C ASP A 44 -0.98 -5.30 16.86
N ILE A 45 -0.60 -5.65 18.08
CA ILE A 45 -1.38 -5.46 19.31
C ILE A 45 -1.62 -3.95 19.60
N GLY A 46 -1.03 -3.05 18.80
CA GLY A 46 -1.25 -1.60 18.82
C GLY A 46 -2.06 -1.03 17.65
N ARG A 47 -2.38 -1.81 16.61
CA ARG A 47 -3.30 -1.37 15.55
C ARG A 47 -4.69 -1.85 15.90
N ILE A 48 -5.40 -1.03 16.67
CA ILE A 48 -6.84 -1.19 16.86
C ILE A 48 -7.46 -1.20 15.46
N GLN A 49 -8.08 -2.32 15.08
CA GLN A 49 -8.82 -2.44 13.83
C GLN A 49 -9.89 -1.34 13.85
N GLN A 50 -9.69 -0.28 13.07
CA GLN A 50 -10.51 0.95 13.19
C GLN A 50 -11.97 0.75 12.77
N ARG A 51 -12.33 -0.40 12.21
CA ARG A 51 -13.68 -0.65 11.71
C ARG A 51 -14.14 -2.07 12.05
N PRO A 52 -15.34 -2.24 12.62
CA PRO A 52 -15.94 -3.56 12.76
C PRO A 52 -16.13 -4.16 11.36
N HIS A 53 -15.78 -5.44 11.19
CA HIS A 53 -16.07 -6.15 9.94
C HIS A 53 -17.58 -6.13 9.70
N LYS A 54 -18.02 -5.44 8.65
CA LYS A 54 -19.37 -5.62 8.11
C LYS A 54 -19.30 -6.74 7.08
N ILE A 55 -20.24 -7.67 7.12
CA ILE A 55 -20.32 -8.76 6.14
C ILE A 55 -20.36 -8.13 4.73
N GLY A 56 -19.38 -8.49 3.89
CA GLY A 56 -19.23 -7.95 2.53
C GLY A 56 -18.35 -6.70 2.39
N GLU A 57 -17.78 -6.17 3.48
CA GLU A 57 -16.81 -5.07 3.49
C GLU A 57 -15.43 -5.57 3.95
N TYR A 58 -14.42 -5.35 3.10
CA TYR A 58 -13.07 -5.83 3.28
C TYR A 58 -12.16 -4.64 3.60
N PRO A 59 -11.61 -4.55 4.83
CA PRO A 59 -10.67 -3.50 5.18
C PRO A 59 -9.39 -3.66 4.36
N GLY A 60 -8.88 -2.56 3.83
CA GLY A 60 -7.76 -2.58 2.92
C GLY A 60 -6.76 -1.44 3.10
N SER A 61 -5.57 -1.66 2.55
CA SER A 61 -4.44 -0.73 2.56
C SER A 61 -3.49 -1.06 1.42
N VAL A 62 -2.89 -0.04 0.80
CA VAL A 62 -1.82 -0.21 -0.18
C VAL A 62 -0.50 0.24 0.43
N TYR A 63 0.56 -0.56 0.28
CA TYR A 63 1.85 -0.29 0.89
C TYR A 63 3.03 -0.87 0.10
N ILE A 64 4.24 -0.40 0.42
CA ILE A 64 5.51 -1.02 0.01
C ILE A 64 6.08 -1.77 1.22
N GLU A 65 6.44 -3.04 1.03
CA GLU A 65 7.10 -3.84 2.04
C GLU A 65 8.60 -3.52 2.07
N ILE A 66 9.18 -3.42 3.28
CA ILE A 66 10.61 -3.18 3.45
C ILE A 66 11.35 -4.52 3.40
N PRO A 67 12.39 -4.68 2.55
CA PRO A 67 13.17 -5.90 2.48
C PRO A 67 13.75 -6.31 3.84
N ILE A 68 13.81 -7.61 4.12
CA ILE A 68 14.22 -8.13 5.42
C ILE A 68 15.62 -7.66 5.82
N GLU A 69 16.54 -7.53 4.88
CA GLU A 69 17.92 -7.08 5.12
C GLU A 69 17.95 -5.62 5.56
N ILE A 70 17.09 -4.79 4.97
CA ILE A 70 16.96 -3.38 5.32
C ILE A 70 16.26 -3.23 6.66
N LYS A 71 15.16 -3.96 6.88
CA LYS A 71 14.45 -4.02 8.16
C LYS A 71 15.42 -4.37 9.28
N ASN A 72 16.20 -5.45 9.14
CA ASN A 72 17.10 -5.90 10.21
C ASN A 72 18.13 -4.84 10.58
N LYS A 73 18.71 -4.14 9.60
CA LYS A 73 19.65 -3.04 9.85
C LYS A 73 18.98 -1.85 10.55
N ILE A 74 17.79 -1.43 10.10
CA ILE A 74 17.04 -0.35 10.75
C ILE A 74 16.73 -0.72 12.20
N MET A 75 16.29 -1.96 12.46
CA MET A 75 15.97 -2.43 13.80
C MET A 75 17.21 -2.52 14.69
N GLU A 76 18.38 -2.89 14.15
CA GLU A 76 19.66 -2.86 14.86
C GLU A 76 20.05 -1.43 15.24
N GLU A 77 19.99 -0.48 14.30
CA GLU A 77 20.29 0.94 14.53
C GLU A 77 19.33 1.60 15.53
N THR A 78 18.12 1.07 15.67
CA THR A 78 17.06 1.61 16.55
C THR A 78 16.80 0.79 17.82
N ASN A 79 17.60 -0.25 18.07
CA ASN A 79 17.37 -1.20 19.17
C ASN A 79 17.36 -0.54 20.56
N GLN A 80 18.06 0.58 20.75
CA GLN A 80 18.04 1.33 22.01
C GLN A 80 16.63 1.77 22.43
N PHE A 81 15.74 2.01 21.47
CA PHE A 81 14.37 2.45 21.72
C PHE A 81 13.42 1.31 22.12
N SER A 82 13.85 0.05 21.97
CA SER A 82 13.04 -1.12 22.32
C SER A 82 12.80 -1.30 23.83
N GLN A 83 13.44 -0.47 24.67
CA GLN A 83 13.15 -0.39 26.10
C GLN A 83 11.81 0.30 26.39
N ASP A 84 11.44 1.29 25.56
CA ASP A 84 10.24 2.12 25.74
C ASP A 84 9.14 1.82 24.72
N PHE A 85 9.52 1.25 23.57
CA PHE A 85 8.62 0.94 22.47
C PHE A 85 8.64 -0.55 22.14
N LYS A 86 7.49 -1.08 21.74
CA LYS A 86 7.34 -2.46 21.25
C LYS A 86 7.63 -2.51 19.75
N PRO A 87 8.49 -3.41 19.28
CA PRO A 87 8.84 -3.49 17.86
C PRO A 87 7.67 -3.95 16.98
N ILE A 88 7.58 -3.40 15.77
CA ILE A 88 6.63 -3.82 14.74
C ILE A 88 7.28 -4.90 13.89
N GLN A 89 6.56 -6.00 13.67
CA GLN A 89 7.10 -7.15 12.97
C GLN A 89 7.12 -6.96 11.45
N SER A 90 6.08 -6.36 10.87
CA SER A 90 5.98 -6.16 9.42
C SER A 90 6.13 -4.68 9.08
N LEU A 91 7.37 -4.27 8.77
CA LEU A 91 7.66 -2.89 8.38
C LEU A 91 7.21 -2.63 6.94
N HIS A 92 6.50 -1.53 6.75
CA HIS A 92 5.97 -1.13 5.45
C HIS A 92 5.77 0.38 5.39
N ILE A 93 5.71 0.88 4.16
CA ILE A 93 5.48 2.28 3.84
C ILE A 93 4.08 2.39 3.26
N SER A 94 3.17 3.05 3.97
CA SER A 94 1.79 3.22 3.55
C SER A 94 1.69 4.18 2.38
N LEU A 95 0.97 3.76 1.33
CA LEU A 95 0.71 4.54 0.12
C LEU A 95 -0.74 5.03 0.04
N THR A 96 -1.62 4.53 0.89
CA THR A 96 -3.01 4.99 1.06
C THR A 96 -3.34 5.08 2.56
N LYS A 97 -4.41 5.81 2.89
CA LYS A 97 -5.10 5.60 4.17
C LYS A 97 -5.70 4.18 4.21
N GLU A 98 -6.12 3.74 5.38
CA GLU A 98 -6.96 2.55 5.49
C GLU A 98 -8.33 2.82 4.84
N PHE A 99 -8.84 1.85 4.10
CA PHE A 99 -10.12 1.94 3.41
C PHE A 99 -10.92 0.65 3.55
N SER A 100 -12.14 0.63 3.00
CA SER A 100 -13.00 -0.55 2.94
C SER A 100 -13.54 -0.71 1.53
N LEU A 101 -13.44 -1.90 0.96
CA LEU A 101 -14.01 -2.23 -0.34
C LEU A 101 -15.06 -3.32 -0.21
N ARG A 102 -16.08 -3.27 -1.07
CA ARG A 102 -17.01 -4.39 -1.23
C ARG A 102 -16.41 -5.46 -2.11
N GLU A 103 -16.83 -6.71 -1.93
CA GLU A 103 -16.30 -7.87 -2.66
C GLU A 103 -16.25 -7.65 -4.19
N HIS A 104 -17.35 -7.16 -4.76
CA HIS A 104 -17.46 -6.91 -6.21
C HIS A 104 -16.52 -5.81 -6.72
N GLN A 105 -16.04 -4.90 -5.85
CA GLN A 105 -15.14 -3.82 -6.23
C GLN A 105 -13.68 -4.29 -6.26
N ILE A 106 -13.33 -5.35 -5.53
CA ILE A 106 -11.94 -5.80 -5.34
C ILE A 106 -11.23 -6.09 -6.66
N PRO A 107 -11.77 -6.90 -7.59
CA PRO A 107 -11.06 -7.22 -8.84
C PRO A 107 -10.75 -5.97 -9.67
N LEU A 108 -11.74 -5.08 -9.80
CA LEU A 108 -11.61 -3.81 -10.54
C LEU A 108 -10.59 -2.89 -9.88
N PHE A 109 -10.60 -2.78 -8.56
CA PHE A 109 -9.65 -1.96 -7.82
C PHE A 109 -8.20 -2.43 -8.05
N VAL A 110 -7.96 -3.73 -7.88
CA VAL A 110 -6.63 -4.33 -8.10
C VAL A 110 -6.18 -4.13 -9.56
N GLN A 111 -7.10 -4.26 -10.52
CA GLN A 111 -6.81 -4.02 -11.94
C GLN A 111 -6.35 -2.58 -12.20
N GLU A 112 -7.11 -1.60 -11.70
CA GLU A 112 -6.84 -0.19 -11.93
C GLU A 112 -5.53 0.24 -11.26
N VAL A 113 -5.26 -0.24 -10.03
CA VAL A 113 -3.95 -0.03 -9.39
C VAL A 113 -2.82 -0.59 -10.26
N ARG A 114 -2.90 -1.85 -10.70
CA ARG A 114 -1.87 -2.46 -11.56
C ARG A 114 -1.65 -1.68 -12.86
N LYS A 115 -2.73 -1.24 -13.50
CA LYS A 115 -2.68 -0.47 -14.75
C LYS A 115 -1.99 0.87 -14.56
N LYS A 116 -2.28 1.59 -13.47
CA LYS A 116 -1.69 2.90 -13.16
C LYS A 116 -0.21 2.81 -12.85
N ILE A 117 0.21 1.82 -12.05
CA ILE A 117 1.60 1.72 -11.60
C ILE A 117 2.53 1.07 -12.63
N LYS A 118 2.01 0.34 -13.63
CA LYS A 118 2.82 -0.38 -14.62
C LYS A 118 3.80 0.52 -15.37
N ARG A 119 3.46 1.80 -15.54
CA ARG A 119 4.26 2.80 -16.26
C ARG A 119 5.21 3.59 -15.38
N LEU A 120 5.18 3.39 -14.07
CA LEU A 120 6.10 4.07 -13.17
C LEU A 120 7.52 3.54 -13.37
N PRO A 121 8.53 4.42 -13.51
CA PRO A 121 9.91 3.98 -13.56
C PRO A 121 10.30 3.34 -12.22
N THR A 122 11.33 2.50 -12.24
CA THR A 122 11.96 2.05 -11.01
C THR A 122 12.57 3.24 -10.29
N PHE A 123 12.38 3.32 -8.98
CA PHE A 123 12.90 4.42 -8.16
C PHE A 123 13.62 3.89 -6.92
N THR A 124 14.28 4.79 -6.20
CA THR A 124 15.00 4.46 -4.96
C THR A 124 14.31 5.14 -3.79
N ILE A 125 14.03 4.37 -2.74
CA ILE A 125 13.57 4.85 -1.45
C ILE A 125 14.78 5.01 -0.55
N THR A 126 14.88 6.16 0.11
CA THR A 126 15.91 6.45 1.11
C THR A 126 15.26 6.71 2.46
N PHE A 127 15.86 6.20 3.52
CA PHE A 127 15.42 6.47 4.89
C PHE A 127 16.03 7.78 5.42
N GLY A 128 15.36 8.37 6.40
CA GLY A 128 15.68 9.68 6.91
C GLY A 128 15.87 9.71 8.42
N GLN A 129 15.29 10.73 9.03
CA GLN A 129 15.29 10.92 10.48
C GLN A 129 14.18 10.10 11.13
N LEU A 130 14.33 9.84 12.42
CA LEU A 130 13.23 9.33 13.23
C LEU A 130 12.29 10.47 13.60
N GLU A 131 11.03 10.11 13.75
CA GLU A 131 9.97 10.99 14.24
C GLU A 131 8.96 10.20 15.06
N LEU A 132 8.28 10.88 15.98
CA LEU A 132 7.17 10.32 16.74
C LEU A 132 5.87 10.74 16.08
N LEU A 133 5.04 9.77 15.74
CA LEU A 133 3.75 9.99 15.09
C LEU A 133 2.64 9.38 15.93
N LEU A 134 1.57 10.14 16.12
CA LEU A 134 0.37 9.64 16.78
C LEU A 134 -0.57 9.04 15.75
N ASN A 135 -1.27 7.98 16.14
CA ASN A 135 -2.45 7.56 15.40
C ASN A 135 -3.55 8.63 15.46
N PRO A 136 -4.55 8.58 14.57
CA PRO A 136 -5.66 9.53 14.58
C PRO A 136 -6.39 9.62 15.93
N GLU A 137 -6.49 8.52 16.67
CA GLU A 137 -7.14 8.47 17.99
C GLU A 137 -6.25 9.01 19.14
N GLN A 138 -5.00 9.37 18.85
CA GLN A 138 -4.02 9.90 19.81
C GLN A 138 -3.81 9.01 21.05
N ASN A 139 -3.96 7.71 20.90
CA ASN A 139 -3.81 6.72 21.97
C ASN A 139 -2.63 5.76 21.73
N THR A 140 -2.01 5.84 20.55
CA THR A 140 -0.85 5.04 20.17
C THR A 140 0.18 5.96 19.53
N GLU A 141 1.39 5.94 20.07
CA GLU A 141 2.53 6.67 19.52
C GLU A 141 3.47 5.69 18.82
N PHE A 142 3.83 6.03 17.59
CA PHE A 142 4.71 5.27 16.72
C PHE A 142 6.06 5.96 16.61
N LEU A 143 7.11 5.24 16.99
CA LEU A 143 8.46 5.58 16.54
C LEU A 143 8.56 5.22 15.06
N SER A 144 8.67 6.23 14.21
CA SER A 144 8.64 6.10 12.76
C SER A 144 9.92 6.63 12.15
N ILE A 145 10.28 6.09 11.00
CA ILE A 145 11.40 6.59 10.20
C ILE A 145 10.87 7.25 8.93
N GLN A 146 11.33 8.46 8.68
CA GLN A 146 10.97 9.20 7.48
C GLN A 146 11.48 8.47 6.24
N VAL A 147 10.69 8.56 5.18
CA VAL A 147 10.99 7.97 3.89
C VAL A 147 10.94 9.06 2.83
N THR A 148 11.97 9.11 1.99
CA THR A 148 12.08 10.11 0.94
C THR A 148 12.32 9.44 -0.41
N SER A 149 11.51 9.83 -1.39
CA SER A 149 11.68 9.55 -2.82
C SER A 149 10.81 10.54 -3.61
N PRO A 150 11.31 11.21 -4.65
CA PRO A 150 10.46 12.02 -5.52
C PRO A 150 9.33 11.21 -6.17
N GLU A 151 9.62 9.97 -6.58
CA GLU A 151 8.71 9.11 -7.32
C GLU A 151 7.64 8.48 -6.42
N ILE A 152 7.89 8.32 -5.12
CA ILE A 152 6.86 7.81 -4.20
C ILE A 152 5.69 8.80 -4.08
N LEU A 153 5.95 10.11 -4.19
CA LEU A 153 4.90 11.14 -4.22
C LEU A 153 4.05 10.99 -5.48
N SER A 154 4.69 10.79 -6.64
CA SER A 154 3.97 10.54 -7.90
C SER A 154 3.18 9.24 -7.87
N LEU A 155 3.69 8.20 -7.20
CA LEU A 155 2.97 6.95 -6.97
C LEU A 155 1.73 7.17 -6.11
N ILE A 156 1.86 7.94 -5.02
CA ILE A 156 0.71 8.32 -4.17
C ILE A 156 -0.30 9.12 -4.99
N ASP A 157 0.12 10.09 -5.79
CA ASP A 157 -0.77 10.86 -6.66
C ASP A 157 -1.55 9.98 -7.65
N LEU A 158 -0.87 9.00 -8.26
CA LEU A 158 -1.51 8.03 -9.14
C LEU A 158 -2.52 7.17 -8.38
N LEU A 159 -2.18 6.69 -7.19
CA LEU A 159 -3.07 5.91 -6.35
C LEU A 159 -4.27 6.74 -5.88
N ASP A 160 -4.10 8.01 -5.53
CA ASP A 160 -5.19 8.92 -5.19
C ASP A 160 -6.22 9.02 -6.32
N THR A 161 -5.79 8.98 -7.59
CA THR A 161 -6.75 8.92 -8.72
C THR A 161 -7.61 7.67 -8.71
N VAL A 162 -7.05 6.53 -8.30
CA VAL A 162 -7.79 5.27 -8.14
C VAL A 162 -8.68 5.34 -6.91
N MET A 163 -8.15 5.82 -5.77
CA MET A 163 -8.94 5.96 -4.54
C MET A 163 -10.21 6.78 -4.80
N MET A 164 -10.09 7.91 -5.49
CA MET A 164 -11.23 8.77 -5.84
C MET A 164 -12.24 8.06 -6.76
N SER A 165 -11.81 7.26 -7.74
CA SER A 165 -12.75 6.56 -8.64
C SER A 165 -13.57 5.47 -7.93
N PHE A 166 -13.14 5.06 -6.73
CA PHE A 166 -13.85 4.12 -5.86
C PHE A 166 -14.54 4.81 -4.67
N ASN A 167 -14.67 6.14 -4.68
CA ASN A 167 -15.23 6.94 -3.58
C ASN A 167 -14.49 6.74 -2.24
N LEU A 168 -13.18 6.49 -2.30
CA LEU A 168 -12.31 6.34 -1.13
C LEU A 168 -11.53 7.63 -0.86
N GLU A 169 -11.05 7.78 0.38
CA GLU A 169 -10.23 8.92 0.76
C GLU A 169 -8.84 8.87 0.09
N LYS A 170 -8.36 10.07 -0.29
CA LYS A 170 -6.97 10.30 -0.69
C LYS A 170 -6.01 10.16 0.48
N TYR A 171 -4.71 10.12 0.17
CA TYR A 171 -3.64 10.22 1.14
C TYR A 171 -3.69 11.52 1.96
N TYR A 172 -2.97 11.56 3.09
CA TYR A 172 -2.89 12.73 3.95
C TYR A 172 -2.28 13.95 3.23
N GLU A 173 -2.84 15.13 3.47
CA GLU A 173 -2.42 16.38 2.80
C GLU A 173 -0.97 16.75 3.11
N GLU A 174 -0.51 16.54 4.34
CA GLU A 174 0.87 16.85 4.77
C GLU A 174 1.92 15.89 4.16
N ARG A 175 1.49 14.79 3.52
CA ARG A 175 2.36 13.77 2.87
C ARG A 175 3.59 13.36 3.70
N LYS A 176 3.41 13.17 5.02
CA LYS A 176 4.43 12.57 5.90
C LYS A 176 4.61 11.10 5.58
N ILE A 177 5.47 10.79 4.64
CA ILE A 177 5.76 9.40 4.23
C ILE A 177 6.78 8.81 5.19
N HIS A 178 6.40 7.71 5.81
CA HIS A 178 7.20 7.06 6.85
C HIS A 178 6.94 5.55 6.88
N SER A 179 7.80 4.84 7.60
CA SER A 179 7.53 3.50 8.10
C SER A 179 7.51 3.54 9.62
N SER A 180 6.44 3.06 10.25
CA SER A 180 6.43 2.84 11.69
C SER A 180 7.34 1.66 12.03
N LEU A 181 8.23 1.82 13.00
CA LEU A 181 9.20 0.82 13.44
C LEU A 181 8.79 0.15 14.73
N MET A 182 8.30 0.94 15.68
CA MET A 182 7.92 0.51 17.02
C MET A 182 6.73 1.34 17.51
N TYR A 183 6.03 0.88 18.55
CA TYR A 183 4.87 1.58 19.10
C TYR A 183 4.77 1.47 20.62
N ARG A 184 4.06 2.41 21.25
CA ARG A 184 3.66 2.34 22.66
C ARG A 184 2.25 2.85 22.85
N THR A 185 1.54 2.30 23.84
CA THR A 185 0.13 2.59 24.16
C THR A 185 -0.07 3.12 25.58
N GLU A 186 0.96 3.06 26.42
CA GLU A 186 0.89 3.53 27.80
C GLU A 186 1.00 5.06 27.83
N HIS A 187 0.08 5.73 28.55
CA HIS A 187 -0.07 7.18 28.75
C HIS A 187 1.10 7.98 28.17
N LEU A 188 0.83 8.72 27.08
CA LEU A 188 1.72 9.64 26.39
C LEU A 188 2.70 10.26 27.39
N LYS A 189 3.88 9.63 27.52
CA LYS A 189 4.90 10.05 28.48
C LYS A 189 5.37 11.44 28.05
N GLU A 190 6.08 12.12 28.95
CA GLU A 190 6.80 13.34 28.62
C GLU A 190 7.59 13.20 27.29
N PRO A 191 7.83 14.31 26.57
CA PRO A 191 8.44 14.30 25.25
C PRO A 191 9.64 13.35 25.19
N TYR A 192 9.59 12.38 24.28
CA TYR A 192 10.66 11.40 24.14
C TYR A 192 11.73 11.97 23.21
N GLU A 193 12.94 12.18 23.73
CA GLU A 193 14.03 12.75 22.94
C GLU A 193 14.64 11.71 22.00
N LEU A 194 14.65 12.04 20.70
CA LEU A 194 15.30 11.24 19.64
C LEU A 194 16.76 11.66 19.40
N SER A 195 17.33 12.49 20.28
CA SER A 195 18.62 13.17 20.11
C SER A 195 19.81 12.23 19.88
N SER A 196 19.70 10.96 20.26
CA SER A 196 20.73 9.94 20.11
C SER A 196 20.75 9.23 18.76
N PHE A 197 19.77 9.45 17.86
CA PHE A 197 19.74 8.76 16.56
C PHE A 197 20.34 9.59 15.43
N ASN A 198 21.44 9.08 14.87
CA ASN A 198 21.99 9.60 13.63
C ASN A 198 21.10 9.18 12.45
N LYS A 199 20.95 10.04 11.44
CA LYS A 199 20.14 9.75 10.24
C LYS A 199 20.49 8.37 9.64
N CYS A 200 19.46 7.58 9.33
CA CYS A 200 19.64 6.31 8.61
C CYS A 200 19.96 6.60 7.14
N LEU A 201 21.08 6.07 6.62
CA LEU A 201 21.49 6.28 5.22
C LEU A 201 21.18 5.07 4.33
N LEU A 202 20.33 4.16 4.81
CA LEU A 202 19.90 3.01 4.04
C LEU A 202 18.96 3.43 2.90
N SER A 203 19.02 2.66 1.82
CA SER A 203 18.11 2.82 0.69
C SER A 203 17.84 1.48 0.03
N PHE A 204 16.73 1.40 -0.70
CA PHE A 204 16.39 0.23 -1.51
C PHE A 204 15.50 0.62 -2.70
N LYS A 205 15.43 -0.25 -3.71
CA LYS A 205 14.54 -0.08 -4.85
C LYS A 205 13.34 -1.02 -4.69
N PRO A 206 12.11 -0.50 -4.50
CA PRO A 206 10.94 -1.37 -4.40
C PRO A 206 10.64 -2.02 -5.76
N ALA A 207 10.49 -3.34 -5.76
CA ALA A 207 10.09 -4.10 -6.95
C ALA A 207 8.56 -4.24 -7.06
N THR A 208 7.84 -4.12 -5.94
CA THR A 208 6.40 -4.35 -5.87
C THR A 208 5.72 -3.42 -4.87
N ILE A 209 4.44 -3.16 -5.09
CA ILE A 209 3.51 -2.71 -4.05
C ILE A 209 2.59 -3.86 -3.66
N LYS A 210 2.06 -3.79 -2.44
CA LYS A 210 1.13 -4.74 -1.86
C LYS A 210 -0.22 -4.07 -1.65
N ILE A 211 -1.29 -4.79 -1.94
CA ILE A 211 -2.67 -4.39 -1.65
C ILE A 211 -3.22 -5.44 -0.69
N ARG A 212 -3.35 -5.10 0.59
CA ARG A 212 -4.01 -5.97 1.58
C ARG A 212 -5.49 -5.66 1.58
N LEU A 213 -6.32 -6.71 1.52
CA LEU A 213 -7.78 -6.67 1.59
C LEU A 213 -8.26 -7.84 2.45
N GLY A 214 -8.61 -7.56 3.71
CA GLY A 214 -8.83 -8.58 4.72
C GLY A 214 -7.58 -9.44 4.94
N GLU A 215 -7.69 -10.75 4.71
CA GLU A 215 -6.59 -11.72 4.82
C GLU A 215 -5.84 -11.95 3.50
N ILE A 216 -6.25 -11.27 2.42
CA ILE A 216 -5.67 -11.47 1.09
C ILE A 216 -4.72 -10.32 0.78
N VAL A 217 -3.51 -10.66 0.31
CA VAL A 217 -2.52 -9.70 -0.18
C VAL A 217 -2.31 -9.90 -1.68
N TYR A 218 -2.58 -8.85 -2.46
CA TYR A 218 -2.26 -8.81 -3.88
C TYR A 218 -0.91 -8.12 -4.08
N THR A 219 -0.01 -8.76 -4.80
CA THR A 219 1.29 -8.17 -5.17
C THR A 219 1.19 -7.57 -6.58
N CYS A 220 1.65 -6.34 -6.74
CA CYS A 220 1.68 -5.62 -8.02
C CYS A 220 3.09 -5.15 -8.32
N VAL A 221 3.66 -5.58 -9.44
CA VAL A 221 5.04 -5.27 -9.84
C VAL A 221 5.15 -3.83 -10.33
N LEU A 222 6.18 -3.12 -9.88
CA LEU A 222 6.56 -1.79 -10.35
C LEU A 222 7.46 -1.91 -11.59
N GLY A 223 7.24 -1.07 -12.61
CA GLY A 223 8.21 -0.85 -13.69
C GLY A 223 8.54 -2.03 -14.62
N GLY A 224 7.54 -2.79 -15.06
CA GLY A 224 7.75 -4.00 -15.87
C GLY A 224 7.97 -3.84 -17.38
N TYR A 225 8.10 -2.63 -17.93
CA TYR A 225 8.41 -2.43 -19.35
C TYR A 225 9.40 -1.27 -19.52
N SER A 226 10.68 -1.62 -19.62
CA SER A 226 11.60 -0.86 -20.47
C SER A 226 11.20 -1.21 -21.91
N MET A 227 10.59 -0.26 -22.63
CA MET A 227 10.60 -0.32 -24.10
C MET A 227 11.90 0.32 -24.60
#